data_AF-A0A944FMT5-F1
#
_entry.id   AF-A0A944FMT5-F1
#
_cell.length_a   1.000
_cell.length_b   1.000
_cell.length_c   1.000
_cell.angle_alpha   90.00
_cell.angle_beta   90.00
_cell.angle_gamma   90.00
#
_symmetry.space_group_name_H-M   'P 1'
#
loop_
_entity.id
_entity.type
_entity.pdbx_description
1 polymer ?
#
loop_
_entity_poly.entity_id
_entity_poly.type
_entity_poly.pdbx_seq_one_letter_code
_entity_poly.pdbx_strand_id
1 'polypeptide(L)'
;AEDKGFFEIDIEGDIVTPLVPGTEECAYCSFDAEGNCLCSIEMSFLQGKCAFRKPISCSLYPIRISKLSNGTLALNVHHWDICKDAFEKGKRENVRVYQFLKEPLTRRFGAEWYEQLCAAAEMVLNQ
;
A
#
# COMPACT_ATOMS: atom_id res chain seq x y z
N ALA A 1 21.93 9.38 -3.62
CA ALA A 1 20.98 9.32 -2.49
C ALA A 1 21.21 10.43 -1.47
N GLU A 2 22.38 11.10 -1.44
CA GLU A 2 22.65 12.17 -0.46
C GLU A 2 22.00 13.53 -0.79
N ASP A 3 21.62 13.79 -2.05
CA ASP A 3 21.01 15.08 -2.46
C ASP A 3 19.52 15.23 -2.11
N LYS A 4 18.81 14.12 -1.88
CA LYS A 4 17.38 14.10 -1.52
C LYS A 4 17.26 13.53 -0.10
N GLY A 5 16.58 14.24 0.80
CA GLY A 5 16.38 13.82 2.18
C GLY A 5 15.52 12.56 2.31
N PHE A 6 15.00 12.30 3.51
CA PHE A 6 14.20 11.09 3.79
C PHE A 6 12.85 11.01 3.05
N PHE A 7 12.38 12.13 2.50
CA PHE A 7 11.15 12.24 1.72
C PHE A 7 11.32 13.33 0.66
N GLU A 8 10.43 13.32 -0.34
CA GLU A 8 10.27 14.41 -1.30
C GLU A 8 8.80 14.84 -1.35
N ILE A 9 8.55 16.04 -1.84
CA ILE A 9 7.19 16.54 -2.09
C ILE A 9 6.95 16.41 -3.58
N ASP A 10 5.91 15.67 -3.96
CA ASP A 10 5.56 15.51 -5.37
C ASP A 10 4.82 16.73 -5.94
N ILE A 11 4.44 16.65 -7.21
CA ILE A 11 3.74 17.73 -7.92
C ILE A 11 2.35 18.04 -7.35
N GLU A 12 1.76 17.11 -6.60
CA GLU A 12 0.45 17.24 -5.95
C GLU A 12 0.58 17.81 -4.53
N GLY A 13 1.81 18.00 -4.06
CA GLY A 13 2.11 18.48 -2.71
C GLY A 13 2.14 17.35 -1.67
N ASP A 14 2.09 16.09 -2.09
CA ASP A 14 2.10 14.95 -1.19
C ASP A 14 3.53 14.56 -0.78
N ILE A 15 3.68 14.12 0.47
CA ILE A 15 4.94 13.58 0.98
C ILE A 15 5.10 12.15 0.43
N VAL A 16 6.08 11.96 -0.43
CA VAL A 16 6.39 10.67 -1.07
C VAL A 16 7.79 10.19 -0.73
N THR A 17 8.02 8.89 -0.92
CA THR A 17 9.35 8.30 -0.76
C THR A 17 10.22 8.69 -1.95
N PRO A 18 11.49 9.08 -1.73
CA PRO A 18 12.37 9.45 -2.81
C PRO A 18 12.63 8.25 -3.71
N LEU A 19 12.70 8.50 -5.02
CA LEU A 19 13.07 7.51 -6.02
C LEU A 19 14.56 7.61 -6.39
N VAL A 20 15.18 6.48 -6.68
CA VAL A 20 16.55 6.40 -7.17
C VAL A 20 16.58 6.86 -8.64
N PRO A 21 17.34 7.92 -8.99
CA PRO A 21 17.39 8.40 -10.37
C PRO A 21 17.92 7.34 -11.34
N GLY A 22 17.19 7.09 -12.43
CA GLY A 22 17.57 6.17 -13.51
C GLY A 22 17.09 4.73 -13.34
N THR A 23 16.70 4.31 -12.13
CA THR A 23 15.96 3.05 -11.92
C THR A 23 14.53 3.27 -11.46
N GLU A 24 14.22 4.46 -10.93
CA GLU A 24 12.91 4.87 -10.44
C GLU A 24 12.39 3.98 -9.29
N GLU A 25 13.28 3.17 -8.72
CA GLU A 25 13.02 2.35 -7.55
C GLU A 25 12.87 3.22 -6.31
N CYS A 26 11.99 2.82 -5.39
CA CYS A 26 11.93 3.46 -4.07
C CYS A 26 13.30 3.35 -3.40
N ALA A 27 13.82 4.44 -2.84
CA ALA A 27 15.12 4.47 -2.14
C ALA A 27 15.20 3.51 -0.93
N TYR A 28 14.05 2.98 -0.49
CA TYR A 28 13.93 2.01 0.59
C TYR A 28 13.60 0.59 0.09
N CYS A 29 13.68 0.31 -1.22
CA CYS A 29 13.62 -1.05 -1.75
C CYS A 29 14.98 -1.74 -1.59
N SER A 30 14.92 -3.04 -1.34
CA SER A 30 16.04 -3.97 -1.38
C SER A 30 15.59 -5.24 -2.09
N PHE A 31 16.48 -5.88 -2.82
CA PHE A 31 16.17 -7.13 -3.52
C PHE A 31 16.71 -8.34 -2.75
N ASP A 32 15.94 -9.41 -2.71
CA ASP A 32 16.43 -10.69 -2.19
C ASP A 32 17.20 -11.48 -3.26
N ALA A 33 17.70 -12.67 -2.89
CA ALA A 33 18.47 -13.52 -3.79
C ALA A 33 17.66 -14.07 -4.98
N GLU A 34 16.32 -14.04 -4.89
CA GLU A 34 15.41 -14.46 -5.96
C GLU A 34 14.97 -13.28 -6.85
N GLY A 35 15.40 -12.06 -6.51
CA GLY A 35 15.08 -10.85 -7.25
C GLY A 35 13.74 -10.21 -6.85
N ASN A 36 13.14 -10.59 -5.72
CA ASN A 36 11.92 -9.93 -5.25
C ASN A 36 12.26 -8.56 -4.63
N CYS A 37 11.55 -7.49 -5.03
CA CYS A 37 11.67 -6.20 -4.36
C CYS A 37 10.92 -6.24 -3.02
N LEU A 38 11.68 -6.00 -1.94
CA LEU A 38 11.23 -5.94 -0.56
C LEU A 38 11.45 -4.54 -0.02
N CYS A 39 10.60 -4.11 0.92
CA CYS A 39 10.83 -2.84 1.62
C CYS A 39 11.81 -3.08 2.78
N SER A 40 12.98 -2.43 2.75
CA SER A 40 14.02 -2.58 3.76
C SER A 40 13.55 -2.16 5.16
N ILE A 41 12.63 -1.19 5.24
CA ILE A 41 12.01 -0.74 6.50
C ILE A 41 11.14 -1.86 7.09
N GLU A 42 10.26 -2.47 6.27
CA GLU A 42 9.40 -3.56 6.76
C GLU A 42 10.23 -4.77 7.17
N MET A 43 11.25 -5.13 6.40
CA MET A 43 12.14 -6.24 6.73
C MET A 43 12.89 -5.99 8.04
N SER A 44 13.39 -4.78 8.25
CA SER A 44 14.07 -4.40 9.49
C SER A 44 13.13 -4.46 10.71
N PHE A 45 11.87 -4.05 10.53
CA PHE A 45 10.85 -4.15 11.57
C PHE A 45 10.52 -5.61 11.90
N LEU A 46 10.28 -6.46 10.88
CA LEU A 46 9.99 -7.88 11.07
C LEU A 46 11.15 -8.66 11.72
N GLN A 47 12.39 -8.19 11.53
CA GLN A 47 13.59 -8.74 12.17
C GLN A 47 13.86 -8.18 13.57
N GLY A 48 13.01 -7.28 14.08
CA GLY A 48 13.21 -6.63 15.39
C GLY A 48 14.39 -5.66 15.44
N LYS A 49 14.94 -5.26 14.29
CA LYS A 49 16.09 -4.34 14.19
C LYS A 49 15.68 -2.88 14.31
N CYS A 50 14.41 -2.56 14.07
CA CYS A 50 13.86 -1.23 14.29
C CYS A 50 12.43 -1.28 14.82
N ALA A 51 12.04 -0.26 15.59
CA ALA A 51 10.66 -0.09 16.07
C ALA A 51 9.75 0.57 15.02
N PHE A 52 10.33 1.15 13.97
CA PHE A 52 9.60 1.82 12.91
C PHE A 52 9.15 0.83 11.83
N ARG A 53 7.83 0.72 11.64
CA ARG A 53 7.22 -0.14 10.61
C ARG A 53 6.95 0.63 9.32
N LYS A 54 6.85 -0.07 8.19
CA LYS A 54 6.50 0.54 6.89
C LYS A 54 5.27 1.47 7.00
N PRO A 55 5.35 2.70 6.45
CA PRO A 55 4.26 3.67 6.50
C PRO A 55 2.94 3.10 5.97
N ILE A 56 1.83 3.51 6.58
CA ILE A 56 0.50 3.00 6.22
C ILE A 56 0.12 3.27 4.77
N SER A 57 0.53 4.42 4.22
CA SER A 57 0.32 4.77 2.80
C SER A 57 0.96 3.77 1.86
N CYS A 58 2.16 3.29 2.18
CA CYS A 58 2.89 2.30 1.39
C CYS A 58 2.33 0.88 1.57
N SER A 59 1.80 0.55 2.75
CA SER A 59 1.18 -0.76 3.01
C SER A 59 -0.23 -0.88 2.41
N LEU A 60 -0.97 0.23 2.28
CA LEU A 60 -2.32 0.24 1.72
C LEU A 60 -2.37 0.19 0.20
N TYR A 61 -1.26 0.42 -0.49
CA TYR A 61 -1.22 0.40 -1.94
C TYR A 61 -1.67 -0.98 -2.47
N PRO A 62 -2.65 -1.08 -3.40
CA PRO A 62 -3.10 -0.04 -4.33
C PRO A 62 -4.22 0.90 -3.87
N ILE A 63 -4.71 0.84 -2.63
CA ILE A 63 -5.70 1.81 -2.12
C ILE A 63 -5.02 3.14 -1.79
N ARG A 64 -5.53 4.22 -2.38
CA ARG A 64 -5.23 5.62 -2.04
C ARG A 64 -6.37 6.21 -1.23
N ILE A 65 -6.05 6.99 -0.20
CA ILE A 65 -7.03 7.64 0.66
C ILE A 65 -7.12 9.11 0.27
N SER A 66 -8.32 9.58 -0.06
CA SER A 66 -8.60 10.99 -0.29
C SER A 66 -9.57 11.51 0.76
N LYS A 67 -9.39 12.75 1.23
CA LYS A 67 -10.31 13.39 2.17
C LYS A 67 -11.37 14.16 1.40
N LEU A 68 -12.64 13.81 1.59
CA LEU A 68 -13.78 14.51 0.99
C LEU A 68 -14.12 15.76 1.79
N SER A 69 -14.85 16.70 1.16
CA SER A 69 -15.22 18.00 1.74
C SER A 69 -16.09 17.88 3.01
N ASN A 70 -16.88 16.82 3.11
CA ASN A 70 -17.70 16.48 4.28
C ASN A 70 -16.90 15.81 5.42
N GLY A 71 -15.58 15.69 5.29
CA GLY A 71 -14.71 15.08 6.28
C GLY A 71 -14.62 13.55 6.23
N THR A 72 -15.33 12.88 5.31
CA THR A 72 -15.18 11.44 5.14
C THR A 72 -13.94 11.09 4.34
N LEU A 73 -13.49 9.84 4.47
CA LEU A 73 -12.36 9.30 3.72
C LEU A 73 -12.89 8.45 2.56
N ALA A 74 -12.44 8.76 1.34
CA ALA A 74 -12.67 7.93 0.17
C ALA A 74 -11.47 6.98 0.00
N LEU A 75 -11.75 5.69 -0.16
CA LEU A 75 -10.76 4.67 -0.45
C LEU A 75 -10.85 4.33 -1.94
N ASN A 76 -9.86 4.78 -2.70
CA ASN A 76 -9.82 4.64 -4.15
C ASN A 76 -8.77 3.60 -4.54
N VAL A 77 -9.16 2.56 -5.29
CA VAL A 77 -8.19 1.61 -5.85
C VAL A 77 -7.51 2.28 -7.04
N HIS A 78 -6.21 2.53 -6.93
CA HIS A 78 -5.41 3.07 -8.00
C HIS A 78 -5.17 1.99 -9.07
N HIS A 79 -5.64 2.24 -10.29
CA HIS A 79 -5.46 1.35 -11.42
C HIS A 79 -4.52 1.99 -12.44
N TRP A 80 -3.42 1.31 -12.74
CA TRP A 80 -2.45 1.68 -13.76
C TRP A 80 -1.71 0.43 -14.24
N ASP A 81 -0.98 0.57 -15.35
CA ASP A 81 -0.47 -0.57 -16.11
C ASP A 81 0.49 -1.47 -15.32
N ILE A 82 1.30 -0.90 -14.42
CA ILE A 82 2.27 -1.70 -13.66
C ILE A 82 1.62 -2.64 -12.63
N CYS A 83 0.35 -2.42 -12.27
CA CYS A 83 -0.38 -3.30 -11.35
C CYS A 83 -1.20 -4.37 -12.08
N LYS A 84 -1.20 -4.39 -13.41
CA LYS A 84 -2.03 -5.28 -14.22
C LYS A 84 -1.85 -6.74 -13.83
N ASP A 85 -0.61 -7.21 -13.74
CA ASP A 85 -0.30 -8.61 -13.41
C ASP A 85 -0.80 -9.01 -12.01
N ALA A 86 -0.75 -8.08 -11.05
CA ALA A 86 -1.28 -8.30 -9.70
C ALA A 86 -2.80 -8.45 -9.70
N PHE A 87 -3.52 -7.63 -10.49
CA PHE A 87 -4.97 -7.75 -10.64
C PHE A 87 -5.37 -9.03 -11.38
N GLU A 88 -4.63 -9.43 -12.42
CA GLU A 88 -4.85 -10.69 -13.13
C GLU A 88 -4.66 -11.90 -12.21
N LYS A 89 -3.61 -11.89 -11.39
CA LYS A 89 -3.40 -12.90 -10.35
C LYS A 89 -4.55 -12.93 -9.34
N GLY A 90 -4.96 -11.77 -8.82
CA GLY A 90 -6.08 -11.67 -7.89
C GLY A 90 -7.38 -12.22 -8.47
N LYS A 91 -7.67 -11.95 -9.75
CA LYS A 91 -8.82 -12.51 -10.47
C LYS A 91 -8.72 -14.03 -10.60
N ARG A 92 -7.55 -14.57 -10.93
CA ARG A 92 -7.31 -16.03 -11.04
C ARG A 92 -7.47 -16.73 -9.69
N GLU A 93 -7.04 -16.10 -8.60
CA GLU A 93 -7.11 -16.64 -7.24
C GLU A 93 -8.42 -16.30 -6.51
N ASN A 94 -9.33 -15.56 -7.16
CA ASN A 94 -10.57 -15.03 -6.57
C ASN A 94 -10.33 -14.21 -5.29
N VAL A 95 -9.22 -13.46 -5.25
CA VAL A 95 -8.83 -12.56 -4.15
C VAL A 95 -9.17 -11.13 -4.54
N ARG A 96 -10.03 -10.48 -3.74
CA ARG A 96 -10.39 -9.07 -3.90
C ARG A 96 -9.38 -8.16 -3.18
N VAL A 97 -9.29 -6.92 -3.64
CA VAL A 97 -8.32 -5.94 -3.12
C VAL A 97 -8.42 -5.76 -1.60
N TYR A 98 -9.64 -5.67 -1.05
CA TYR A 98 -9.80 -5.51 0.40
C TYR A 98 -9.33 -6.75 1.19
N GLN A 99 -9.41 -7.95 0.61
CA GLN A 99 -8.93 -9.18 1.23
C GLN A 99 -7.40 -9.24 1.22
N PHE A 100 -6.79 -8.88 0.08
CA PHE A 100 -5.34 -8.74 -0.03
C PHE A 100 -4.78 -7.72 0.98
N LEU A 101 -5.51 -6.63 1.20
CA LEU A 101 -5.14 -5.55 2.12
C LEU A 101 -5.71 -5.70 3.54
N LYS A 102 -6.08 -6.92 3.97
CA LYS A 102 -6.65 -7.16 5.32
C LYS A 102 -5.81 -6.54 6.43
N GLU A 103 -4.52 -6.85 6.46
CA GLU A 103 -3.60 -6.38 7.50
C GLU A 103 -3.50 -4.84 7.54
N PRO A 104 -3.16 -4.13 6.44
CA PRO A 104 -3.06 -2.68 6.49
C PRO A 104 -4.40 -1.97 6.71
N LEU A 105 -5.51 -2.50 6.18
CA LEU A 105 -6.85 -1.94 6.46
C LEU A 105 -7.21 -2.08 7.93
N THR A 106 -6.96 -3.24 8.52
CA THR A 106 -7.18 -3.49 9.96
C THR A 106 -6.30 -2.58 10.80
N ARG A 107 -5.02 -2.40 10.43
CA ARG A 107 -4.08 -1.52 11.12
C ARG A 107 -4.50 -0.04 11.08
N ARG A 108 -5.12 0.39 9.97
CA ARG A 108 -5.52 1.79 9.77
C ARG A 108 -6.88 2.14 10.37
N PHE A 109 -7.84 1.23 10.29
CA PHE A 109 -9.25 1.50 10.61
C PHE A 109 -9.81 0.65 11.74
N GLY A 110 -9.08 -0.38 12.19
CA GLY A 110 -9.52 -1.30 13.23
C GLY A 110 -10.17 -2.57 12.69
N ALA A 111 -10.23 -3.60 13.54
CA ALA A 111 -10.79 -4.91 13.19
C ALA A 111 -12.30 -4.83 12.93
N GLU A 112 -13.04 -4.12 13.78
CA GLU A 112 -14.49 -3.95 13.65
C GLU A 112 -14.87 -3.29 12.31
N TRP A 113 -14.12 -2.26 11.90
CA TRP A 113 -14.32 -1.62 10.60
C TRP A 113 -14.06 -2.57 9.43
N TYR A 114 -13.02 -3.41 9.54
CA TYR A 114 -12.71 -4.40 8.50
C TYR A 114 -13.79 -5.49 8.39
N GLU A 115 -14.36 -5.90 9.52
CA GLU A 115 -15.50 -6.85 9.55
C GLU A 115 -16.75 -6.24 8.88
N GLN A 116 -17.05 -4.97 9.17
CA GLN A 116 -18.14 -4.24 8.49
C GLN A 116 -17.91 -4.16 6.97
N LEU A 117 -16.67 -3.92 6.53
CA LEU A 117 -16.32 -3.93 5.11
C LEU A 117 -16.55 -5.32 4.48
N CYS A 118 -16.21 -6.40 5.19
CA CYS A 118 -16.44 -7.76 4.71
C CYS A 118 -17.94 -8.06 4.57
N ALA A 119 -18.74 -7.71 5.57
CA ALA A 119 -20.19 -7.87 5.53
C ALA A 119 -20.82 -7.07 4.38
N ALA A 120 -20.42 -5.80 4.20
CA ALA A 120 -20.89 -4.98 3.10
C ALA A 120 -20.50 -5.57 1.73
N ALA A 121 -19.29 -6.10 1.60
CA ALA A 121 -18.84 -6.76 0.38
C ALA A 121 -19.67 -8.01 0.05
N GLU A 122 -19.98 -8.84 1.05
CA GLU A 122 -20.87 -10.01 0.87
C GLU A 122 -22.26 -9.60 0.38
N MET A 123 -22.84 -8.54 0.95
CA MET A 123 -24.14 -8.02 0.53
C MET A 123 -24.14 -7.51 -0.92
N VAL A 124 -23.04 -6.94 -1.38
CA VAL A 124 -22.90 -6.46 -2.77
C VAL A 124 -22.67 -7.62 -3.74
N LEU A 125 -21.95 -8.67 -3.32
CA LEU A 125 -21.63 -9.81 -4.17
C LEU A 125 -22.77 -10.83 -4.31
N ASN A 126 -23.69 -10.84 -3.34
CA ASN A 126 -24.87 -11.70 -3.35
C ASN A 126 -26.08 -11.06 -4.04
N GLN A 127 -25.92 -9.87 -4.63
CA GLN A 127 -26.89 -9.22 -5.52
C GLN A 127 -26.67 -9.68 -6.97
#